data_AF-A0A7I7Y9G9-F1
#
_entry.id   AF-A0A7I7Y9G9-F1
#
_cell.length_a   1.000
_cell.length_b   1.000
_cell.length_c   1.000
_cell.angle_alpha   90.00
_cell.angle_beta   90.00
_cell.angle_gamma   90.00
#
_symmetry.space_group_name_H-M   'P 1'
#
loop_
_entity.id
_entity.type
_entity.pdbx_description
1 polymer ?
#
loop_
_entity_poly.entity_id
_entity_poly.type
_entity_poly.pdbx_seq_one_letter_code
_entity_poly.pdbx_strand_id
1 'polypeptide(L)'
;MLTRAVALRPVTGWAGQTMTSLMPFRYRGGTWWLRARIVSDVGGTGLSLDAIRNSVRRGGVDLALDQARGTNEFQPLARLSLSRLVEAEEVSFDTVLNTAPGLSLYPGWLAELRARAYQRSREGRKSTVT
;
A
#
# COMPACT_ATOMS: atom_id res chain seq x y z
N MET A 1 35.17 -8.30 4.47
CA MET A 1 34.00 -7.40 4.60
C MET A 1 33.24 -7.46 3.29
N LEU A 2 32.12 -8.19 3.22
CA LEU A 2 31.35 -8.32 1.98
C LEU A 2 30.35 -7.15 1.91
N THR A 3 30.58 -6.19 1.03
CA THR A 3 29.66 -5.08 0.78
C THR A 3 28.41 -5.66 0.12
N ARG A 4 27.28 -5.72 0.84
CA ARG A 4 25.99 -6.06 0.24
C ARG A 4 25.59 -4.94 -0.70
N ALA A 5 25.90 -5.08 -1.99
CA ALA A 5 25.35 -4.22 -3.02
C ALA A 5 23.85 -4.54 -3.15
N VAL A 6 23.00 -3.62 -2.72
CA VAL A 6 21.55 -3.70 -2.95
C VAL A 6 21.31 -3.24 -4.38
N ALA A 7 21.23 -4.17 -5.32
CA ALA A 7 20.80 -3.86 -6.67
C ALA A 7 19.29 -3.58 -6.65
N LEU A 8 18.89 -2.38 -7.06
CA LEU A 8 17.49 -2.05 -7.27
C LEU A 8 17.01 -2.81 -8.51
N ARG A 9 16.12 -3.78 -8.31
CA ARG A 9 15.46 -4.49 -9.41
C ARG A 9 14.08 -3.86 -9.62
N PRO A 10 13.79 -3.27 -10.80
CA PRO A 10 12.46 -2.75 -11.09
C PRO A 10 11.45 -3.89 -11.14
N VAL A 11 10.23 -3.57 -10.73
CA VAL A 11 9.11 -4.51 -10.76
C VAL A 11 8.64 -4.68 -12.20
N THR A 12 8.51 -5.91 -12.66
CA THR A 12 8.14 -6.23 -14.05
C THR A 12 6.68 -6.67 -14.22
N GLY A 13 5.93 -6.77 -13.13
CA GLY A 13 4.53 -7.21 -13.13
C GLY A 13 3.89 -7.10 -11.75
N TRP A 14 2.58 -7.24 -11.68
CA TRP A 14 1.83 -7.15 -10.42
C TRP A 14 1.99 -8.37 -9.52
N ALA A 15 2.01 -9.56 -10.10
CA ALA A 15 2.05 -10.81 -9.36
C ALA A 15 3.36 -10.97 -8.57
N GLY A 16 3.26 -11.45 -7.32
CA GLY A 16 4.40 -11.71 -6.46
C GLY A 16 5.12 -10.47 -5.92
N GLN A 17 4.73 -9.27 -6.34
CA GLN A 17 5.33 -8.04 -5.85
C GLN A 17 5.01 -7.83 -4.37
N THR A 18 6.04 -7.55 -3.60
CA THR A 18 5.91 -7.18 -2.19
C THR A 18 5.75 -5.68 -2.05
N MET A 19 4.68 -5.26 -1.40
CA MET A 19 4.42 -3.88 -1.02
C MET A 19 4.44 -3.81 0.51
N THR A 20 5.21 -2.91 1.10
CA THR A 20 5.25 -2.73 2.55
C THR A 20 4.73 -1.35 2.92
N SER A 21 4.19 -1.22 4.13
CA SER A 21 3.91 0.10 4.68
C SER A 21 5.20 0.94 4.67
N LEU A 22 5.09 2.20 4.23
CA LEU A 22 6.25 3.11 4.18
C LEU A 22 6.82 3.40 5.57
N MET A 23 5.95 3.41 6.57
CA MET A 23 6.27 3.60 7.97
C MET A 23 5.41 2.65 8.81
N PRO A 24 5.84 2.29 10.02
CA PRO A 24 5.06 1.42 10.86
C PRO A 24 3.87 2.14 11.51
N PHE A 25 2.93 1.35 11.99
CA PHE A 25 1.77 1.79 12.76
C PHE A 25 1.99 1.52 14.24
N ARG A 26 1.45 2.36 15.11
CA ARG A 26 1.31 2.06 16.53
C ARG A 26 -0.10 1.55 16.80
N TYR A 27 -0.20 0.38 17.43
CA TYR A 27 -1.45 -0.26 17.79
C TYR A 27 -1.28 -1.10 19.06
N ARG A 28 -2.15 -0.91 20.05
CA ARG A 28 -2.14 -1.63 21.35
C ARG A 28 -0.74 -1.72 22.00
N GLY A 29 -0.03 -0.59 22.02
CA GLY A 29 1.31 -0.50 22.61
C GLY A 29 2.45 -1.15 21.81
N GLY A 30 2.16 -1.71 20.63
CA GLY A 30 3.15 -2.26 19.70
C GLY A 30 3.35 -1.39 18.46
N THR A 31 4.52 -1.52 17.85
CA THR A 31 4.84 -0.97 16.53
C THR A 31 4.71 -2.09 15.51
N TRP A 32 3.97 -1.86 14.43
CA TRP A 32 3.57 -2.89 13.47
C TRP A 32 3.89 -2.46 12.04
N TRP A 33 4.50 -3.37 11.29
CA TRP A 33 4.67 -3.25 9.85
C TRP A 33 3.62 -4.10 9.14
N LEU A 34 3.13 -3.61 8.01
CA LEU A 34 2.25 -4.36 7.12
C LEU A 34 2.95 -4.65 5.81
N ARG A 35 2.66 -5.82 5.25
CA ARG A 35 3.12 -6.25 3.94
C ARG A 35 1.95 -6.82 3.16
N ALA A 36 1.84 -6.44 1.90
CA ALA A 36 0.88 -6.98 0.95
C ALA A 36 1.63 -7.65 -0.21
N ARG A 37 1.07 -8.76 -0.71
CA ARG A 37 1.54 -9.44 -1.92
C ARG A 37 0.34 -9.86 -2.77
N ILE A 38 0.34 -9.52 -4.05
CA ILE A 38 -0.65 -10.06 -4.99
C ILE A 38 -0.28 -11.53 -5.22
N VAL A 39 -1.20 -12.43 -4.86
CA VAL A 39 -1.01 -13.89 -4.98
C VAL A 39 -1.74 -14.48 -6.19
N SER A 40 -2.69 -13.76 -6.76
CA SER A 40 -3.29 -14.12 -8.05
C SER A 40 -2.30 -13.94 -9.19
N ASP A 41 -2.43 -14.77 -10.22
CA ASP A 41 -1.79 -14.50 -11.50
C ASP A 41 -2.48 -13.31 -12.17
N VAL A 42 -1.69 -12.26 -12.41
CA VAL A 42 -2.12 -11.05 -13.11
C VAL A 42 -1.26 -10.96 -14.35
N GLY A 43 -1.80 -11.43 -15.47
CA GLY A 43 -1.09 -11.46 -16.75
C GLY A 43 -0.77 -10.06 -17.29
N GLY A 44 0.10 -10.01 -18.31
CA GLY A 44 0.58 -8.77 -18.93
C GLY A 44 1.96 -8.35 -18.42
N THR A 45 2.54 -7.34 -19.06
CA THR A 45 3.87 -6.81 -18.73
C THR A 45 3.77 -5.48 -17.99
N GLY A 46 4.62 -5.28 -16.99
CA GLY A 46 4.68 -4.06 -16.19
C GLY A 46 3.49 -3.91 -15.24
N LEU A 47 3.32 -2.69 -14.72
CA LEU A 47 2.26 -2.35 -13.76
C LEU A 47 1.00 -1.82 -14.47
N SER A 48 0.47 -2.62 -15.40
CA SER A 48 -0.74 -2.25 -16.19
C SER A 48 -2.01 -2.30 -15.34
N LEU A 49 -2.77 -1.20 -15.28
CA LEU A 49 -4.08 -1.19 -14.62
C LEU A 49 -5.14 -1.98 -15.41
N ASP A 50 -4.99 -2.09 -16.73
CA ASP A 50 -5.89 -2.92 -17.54
C ASP A 50 -5.72 -4.41 -17.24
N ALA A 51 -4.50 -4.85 -16.92
CA ALA A 51 -4.25 -6.21 -16.46
C ALA A 51 -5.01 -6.54 -15.16
N ILE A 52 -4.99 -5.61 -14.19
CA ILE A 52 -5.78 -5.73 -12.95
C ILE A 52 -7.27 -5.72 -13.26
N ARG A 53 -7.75 -4.76 -14.07
CA ARG A 53 -9.16 -4.63 -14.46
C ARG A 53 -9.70 -5.92 -15.09
N ASN A 54 -8.94 -6.49 -16.01
CA ASN A 54 -9.31 -7.72 -16.69
C ASN A 54 -9.29 -8.93 -15.73
N SER A 55 -8.34 -8.97 -14.79
CA SER A 55 -8.28 -10.04 -13.78
C SER A 55 -9.47 -9.97 -12.82
N VAL A 56 -9.83 -8.76 -12.36
CA VAL A 56 -11.04 -8.56 -11.53
C VAL A 56 -12.30 -9.02 -12.28
N ARG A 57 -12.45 -8.67 -13.56
CA ARG A 57 -13.59 -9.12 -14.39
C ARG A 57 -13.67 -10.64 -14.59
N ARG A 58 -12.53 -11.35 -14.55
CA ARG A 58 -12.46 -12.81 -14.78
C ARG A 58 -12.62 -13.66 -13.52
N GLY A 59 -12.56 -13.07 -12.32
CA GLY A 59 -12.63 -13.85 -11.08
C GLY A 59 -12.06 -13.17 -9.84
N GLY A 60 -11.49 -11.98 -9.98
CA GLY A 60 -10.96 -11.21 -8.86
C GLY A 60 -9.44 -11.18 -8.81
N VAL A 61 -8.90 -10.41 -7.87
CA VAL A 61 -7.47 -10.37 -7.53
C VAL A 61 -7.32 -10.51 -6.03
N ASP A 62 -6.53 -11.50 -5.60
CA ASP A 62 -6.26 -11.78 -4.21
C ASP A 62 -4.91 -11.25 -3.76
N LEU A 63 -4.90 -10.70 -2.56
CA LEU A 63 -3.72 -10.22 -1.87
C LEU A 63 -3.58 -10.93 -0.53
N ALA A 64 -2.38 -11.42 -0.25
CA ALA A 64 -1.99 -11.85 1.09
C ALA A 64 -1.49 -10.62 1.88
N LEU A 65 -2.03 -10.42 3.07
CA LEU A 65 -1.56 -9.43 4.03
C LEU A 65 -0.81 -10.14 5.17
N ASP A 66 0.41 -9.71 5.41
CA ASP A 66 1.26 -10.15 6.51
C ASP A 66 1.54 -8.96 7.44
N GLN A 67 1.87 -9.25 8.70
CA GLN A 67 2.26 -8.26 9.70
C GLN A 67 3.53 -8.65 10.46
N ALA A 68 4.28 -7.67 10.93
CA ALA A 68 5.42 -7.88 11.83
C ALA A 68 5.37 -6.88 12.99
N ARG A 69 5.60 -7.34 14.22
CA ARG A 69 5.75 -6.45 15.39
C ARG A 69 7.21 -6.07 15.56
N GLY A 70 7.52 -4.76 15.54
CA GLY A 70 8.87 -4.25 15.67
C GLY A 70 9.77 -4.78 14.56
N THR A 71 10.82 -5.52 14.93
CA THR A 71 11.78 -6.16 14.01
C THR A 71 11.55 -7.67 13.86
N ASN A 72 10.43 -8.20 14.36
CA ASN A 72 10.12 -9.62 14.24
C ASN A 72 9.85 -10.00 12.78
N GLU A 73 9.81 -11.30 12.51
CA GLU A 73 9.43 -11.82 11.20
C GLU A 73 7.98 -11.49 10.86
N PHE A 74 7.71 -11.41 9.55
CA PHE A 74 6.35 -11.23 9.05
C PHE A 74 5.57 -12.54 9.15
N GLN A 75 4.41 -12.47 9.80
CA GLN A 75 3.45 -13.55 9.93
C GLN A 75 2.16 -13.22 9.16
N PRO A 76 1.41 -14.22 8.67
CA PRO A 76 0.12 -13.98 8.03
C PRO A 76 -0.84 -13.19 8.92
N LEU A 77 -1.56 -12.24 8.33
CA LEU A 77 -2.60 -11.43 8.98
C LEU A 77 -3.98 -11.68 8.36
N ALA A 78 -4.10 -11.52 7.04
CA ALA A 78 -5.40 -11.58 6.36
C ALA A 78 -5.26 -11.85 4.86
N ARG A 79 -6.40 -12.09 4.21
CA ARG A 79 -6.54 -12.09 2.74
C ARG A 79 -7.49 -10.98 2.33
N LEU A 80 -7.11 -10.22 1.31
CA LEU A 80 -7.94 -9.19 0.70
C LEU A 80 -8.26 -9.61 -0.73
N SER A 81 -9.55 -9.59 -1.09
CA SER A 81 -10.02 -9.94 -2.43
C SER A 81 -10.65 -8.73 -3.11
N LEU A 82 -10.08 -8.34 -4.26
CA LEU A 82 -10.65 -7.33 -5.14
C LEU A 82 -11.60 -8.05 -6.11
N SER A 83 -12.90 -7.97 -5.85
CA SER A 83 -13.92 -8.74 -6.58
C SER A 83 -14.76 -7.93 -7.55
N ARG A 84 -14.71 -6.59 -7.47
CA ARG A 84 -15.58 -5.71 -8.26
C ARG A 84 -14.88 -4.42 -8.64
N LEU A 85 -15.17 -3.96 -9.85
CA LEU A 85 -14.82 -2.61 -10.32
C LEU A 85 -15.93 -1.64 -9.92
N VAL A 86 -15.52 -0.47 -9.45
CA VAL A 86 -16.43 0.64 -9.14
C VAL A 86 -15.99 1.86 -9.94
N GLU A 87 -16.94 2.51 -10.58
CA GLU A 87 -16.75 3.87 -11.07
C GLU A 87 -16.89 4.79 -9.86
N ALA A 88 -15.84 5.51 -9.52
CA ALA A 88 -15.82 6.43 -8.40
C ALA A 88 -15.22 7.75 -8.84
N GLU A 89 -15.73 8.85 -8.29
CA GLU A 89 -15.02 10.13 -8.30
C GLU A 89 -13.63 9.96 -7.67
N GLU A 90 -12.72 10.90 -7.92
CA GLU A 90 -11.32 10.82 -7.51
C GLU A 90 -11.16 10.45 -6.02
N VAL A 91 -10.82 9.18 -5.75
CA VAL A 91 -10.69 8.67 -4.38
C VAL A 91 -9.37 9.14 -3.78
N SER A 92 -9.45 10.00 -2.76
CA SER A 92 -8.26 10.47 -2.03
C SER A 92 -7.94 9.56 -0.84
N PHE A 93 -6.92 8.73 -0.98
CA PHE A 93 -6.37 7.95 0.14
C PHE A 93 -5.43 8.80 1.00
N ASP A 94 -5.91 9.24 2.18
CA ASP A 94 -5.08 9.91 3.19
C ASP A 94 -4.90 9.02 4.42
N THR A 95 -3.71 8.44 4.55
CA THR A 95 -3.35 7.54 5.65
C THR A 95 -3.16 8.25 6.99
N VAL A 96 -3.04 9.58 6.99
CA VAL A 96 -2.83 10.38 8.21
C VAL A 96 -4.16 10.83 8.80
N LEU A 97 -5.10 11.24 7.96
CA LEU A 97 -6.41 11.72 8.43
C LEU A 97 -7.41 10.58 8.71
N ASN A 98 -7.28 9.44 8.02
CA ASN A 98 -8.26 8.34 8.09
C ASN A 98 -7.69 7.10 8.81
N THR A 99 -7.17 7.27 10.03
CA THR A 99 -6.74 6.13 10.87
C THR A 99 -7.90 5.60 11.70
N ALA A 100 -8.05 4.27 11.78
CA ALA A 100 -9.01 3.63 12.67
C ALA A 100 -8.72 3.94 14.15
N PRO A 101 -9.73 3.91 15.05
CA PRO A 101 -9.52 4.14 16.48
C PRO A 101 -8.41 3.26 17.07
N GLY A 102 -7.48 3.89 17.79
CA GLY A 102 -6.34 3.22 18.43
C GLY A 102 -5.17 2.88 17.49
N LEU A 103 -5.26 3.20 16.21
CA LEU A 103 -4.17 3.11 15.23
C LEU A 103 -3.56 4.50 15.03
N SER A 104 -2.24 4.62 15.06
CA SER A 104 -1.55 5.83 14.61
C SER A 104 -0.31 5.50 13.79
N LEU A 105 0.21 6.48 13.05
CA LEU A 105 1.45 6.33 12.28
C LEU A 105 2.66 6.64 13.16
N TYR A 106 3.78 5.94 12.94
CA TYR A 106 5.01 6.13 13.69
C TYR A 106 6.23 6.14 12.75
N PRO A 107 7.26 6.97 12.98
CA PRO A 107 7.34 8.02 14.00
C PRO A 107 6.46 9.23 13.64
N GLY A 108 5.99 9.95 14.67
CA GLY A 108 5.02 11.05 14.50
C GLY A 108 5.50 12.16 13.55
N TRP A 109 6.78 12.52 13.60
CA TRP A 109 7.36 13.57 12.73
C TRP A 109 7.22 13.24 11.23
N LEU A 110 7.32 11.96 10.85
CA LEU A 110 7.19 11.54 9.46
C LEU A 110 5.72 11.55 9.02
N ALA A 111 4.81 11.22 9.95
CA ALA A 111 3.38 11.35 9.73
C ALA A 111 2.98 12.82 9.50
N GLU A 112 3.51 13.74 10.30
CA GLU A 112 3.29 15.19 10.15
C GLU A 112 3.83 15.73 8.82
N LEU A 113 5.04 15.31 8.42
CA LEU A 113 5.61 15.67 7.13
C LEU A 113 4.69 15.23 5.98
N ARG A 114 4.18 13.99 6.04
CA ARG A 114 3.24 13.46 5.04
C ARG A 114 1.91 14.20 5.05
N ALA A 115 1.39 14.58 6.22
CA ALA A 115 0.16 15.36 6.33
C ALA A 115 0.27 16.69 5.55
N ARG A 116 1.39 17.40 5.71
CA ARG A 116 1.66 18.67 5.02
C ARG A 116 1.78 18.46 3.50
N ALA A 117 2.46 17.40 3.06
CA ALA A 117 2.61 17.08 1.65
C ALA A 117 1.25 16.73 0.99
N TYR A 118 0.42 15.91 1.64
CA TYR A 118 -0.91 15.58 1.14
C TYR A 118 -1.86 16.76 1.16
N GLN A 119 -1.78 17.65 2.16
CA GLN A 119 -2.57 18.88 2.19
C GLN A 119 -2.29 19.74 0.95
N ARG A 120 -1.02 20.01 0.63
CA ARG A 120 -0.65 20.82 -0.53
C ARG A 120 -1.03 20.15 -1.87
N SER A 121 -0.94 18.81 -1.95
CA SER A 121 -1.43 18.07 -3.12
C SER A 121 -2.94 18.22 -3.34
N ARG A 122 -3.73 18.31 -2.27
CA ARG A 122 -5.19 18.53 -2.34
C ARG A 122 -5.52 19.96 -2.75
N GLU A 123 -4.83 20.95 -2.19
CA GLU A 123 -5.00 22.36 -2.54
C GLU A 123 -4.70 22.60 -4.02
N GLY A 124 -3.64 21.98 -4.55
CA GLY A 124 -3.30 22.04 -5.97
C GLY A 124 -4.34 21.40 -6.91
N ARG A 125 -4.94 20.27 -6.52
CA ARG A 125 -5.98 19.60 -7.33
C ARG A 125 -7.30 20.37 -7.38
N LYS A 126 -7.66 21.08 -6.32
CA LYS A 126 -8.85 21.95 -6.28
C LYS A 126 -8.69 23.23 -7.11
N SER A 127 -7.46 23.63 -7.41
CA SER A 127 -7.16 24.88 -8.15
C SER A 127 -7.00 24.67 -9.66
N THR A 128 -7.17 23.45 -10.18
CA THR A 128 -7.18 23.15 -11.64
C THR A 128 -8.60 23.10 -12.23
N VAL A 129 -9.63 23.50 -11.48
CA VAL A 129 -10.97 23.77 -12.04
C VAL A 129 -11.09 25.28 -12.23
N THR A 130 -10.77 25.76 -13.43
CA THR A 130 -11.19 27.07 -13.95
C THR A 130 -11.66 26.86 -15.37
#